data_AF-A0A1R1SSM8-F1
#
_entry.id   AF-A0A1R1SSM8-F1
#
_cell.length_a   1.000
_cell.length_b   1.000
_cell.length_c   1.000
_cell.angle_alpha   90.00
_cell.angle_beta   90.00
_cell.angle_gamma   90.00
#
_symmetry.space_group_name_H-M   'P 1'
#
loop_
_entity.id
_entity.type
_entity.pdbx_description
1 polymer ?
#
loop_
_entity_poly.entity_id
_entity_poly.type
_entity_poly.pdbx_seq_one_letter_code
_entity_poly.pdbx_strand_id
1 'polypeptide(L)' 'TLRVRLSTLPLLGTGDQERLAALAAADPLRLPHVAEALTAFETAFRELTRTGPRPTGTEGSPLP' A
#
# COMPACT_ATOMS: atom_id res chain seq x y z
N THR A 1 -16.37 2.51 8.93
CA THR A 1 -15.46 1.86 7.95
C THR A 1 -15.16 2.81 6.81
N LEU A 2 -13.89 3.07 6.51
CA LEU A 2 -13.51 3.85 5.32
C LEU A 2 -13.63 2.98 4.06
N ARG A 3 -14.28 3.50 3.02
CA ARG A 3 -14.37 2.86 1.70
C ARG A 3 -13.70 3.76 0.68
N VAL A 4 -12.78 3.22 -0.10
CA VAL A 4 -12.04 3.96 -1.14
C VAL A 4 -12.10 3.20 -2.46
N ARG A 5 -12.08 3.95 -3.56
CA ARG A 5 -11.91 3.42 -4.91
C ARG A 5 -10.64 4.02 -5.48
N LEU A 6 -9.65 3.18 -5.74
CA LEU A 6 -8.32 3.57 -6.22
C LEU A 6 -8.14 3.07 -7.64
N SER A 7 -7.53 3.91 -8.48
CA SER A 7 -7.04 3.48 -9.79
C SER A 7 -5.74 2.70 -9.60
N THR A 8 -5.61 1.56 -10.27
CA THR A 8 -4.38 0.75 -10.26
C THR A 8 -3.40 1.16 -11.36
N LEU A 9 -3.83 1.98 -12.32
CA LEU A 9 -2.97 2.50 -13.40
C LEU A 9 -1.66 3.15 -12.92
N PRO A 10 -1.64 3.91 -11.80
CA PRO A 10 -0.38 4.46 -11.27
C PRO A 10 0.63 3.39 -10.83
N LEU A 11 0.19 2.16 -10.54
CA LEU A 11 1.05 1.05 -10.14
C LEU A 11 1.72 0.34 -11.32
N LEU A 12 1.30 0.66 -12.56
CA LEU A 12 1.81 0.07 -13.79
C LEU A 12 2.92 0.91 -14.43
N GLY A 13 3.32 2.01 -13.80
CA GLY A 13 4.29 2.96 -14.35
C GLY A 13 3.71 4.36 -14.61
N THR A 14 4.61 5.32 -14.70
CA THR A 14 4.31 6.76 -14.81
C THR A 14 4.17 7.21 -16.25
N GLY A 15 4.69 6.44 -17.21
CA GLY A 15 4.58 6.68 -18.64
C GLY A 15 3.92 5.53 -19.41
N ASP A 16 3.55 5.81 -20.67
CA ASP A 16 2.86 4.85 -21.54
C ASP A 16 3.71 3.61 -21.84
N GLN A 17 5.04 3.77 -21.97
CA GLN A 17 5.95 2.65 -22.23
C GLN A 17 6.01 1.65 -21.07
N GLU A 18 6.17 2.14 -19.84
CA GLU A 18 6.16 1.31 -18.63
C GLU A 18 4.82 0.60 -18.50
N ARG A 19 3.71 1.33 -18.71
CA ARG A 19 2.37 0.78 -18.64
C ARG A 19 2.13 -0.33 -19.66
N LEU A 20 2.55 -0.13 -20.90
CA LEU A 20 2.44 -1.16 -21.94
C LEU A 20 3.29 -2.39 -21.59
N ALA A 21 4.50 -2.20 -21.06
CA ALA A 21 5.35 -3.30 -20.61
C ALA A 21 4.69 -4.09 -19.47
N ALA A 22 4.11 -3.40 -18.48
CA ALA A 22 3.40 -4.02 -17.37
C ALA A 22 2.16 -4.80 -17.82
N LEU A 23 1.39 -4.27 -18.78
CA LEU A 23 0.20 -4.94 -19.32
C LEU A 23 0.55 -6.15 -20.20
N ALA A 24 1.72 -6.16 -20.85
CA ALA A 24 2.17 -7.24 -21.70
C ALA A 24 2.95 -8.34 -20.96
N ALA A 25 3.43 -8.07 -19.74
CA ALA A 25 4.24 -9.01 -18.99
C ALA A 25 3.41 -10.20 -18.45
N ALA A 26 3.94 -11.41 -18.60
CA ALA A 26 3.36 -12.60 -17.98
C ALA A 26 3.47 -12.56 -16.44
N ASP A 27 4.47 -11.87 -15.91
CA ASP A 27 4.66 -11.62 -14.48
C ASP A 27 5.05 -10.14 -14.25
N PRO A 28 4.05 -9.23 -14.15
CA PRO A 28 4.30 -7.79 -13.99
C PRO A 28 5.05 -7.43 -12.70
N LEU A 29 5.00 -8.28 -11.68
CA LEU A 29 5.67 -8.04 -10.38
C LEU A 29 7.19 -8.14 -10.47
N ARG A 30 7.73 -8.75 -11.54
CA ARG A 30 9.17 -8.78 -11.81
C ARG A 30 9.71 -7.53 -12.49
N LEU A 31 8.82 -6.63 -12.92
CA LEU A 31 9.23 -5.34 -13.48
C LEU A 31 9.60 -4.37 -12.34
N PRO A 32 10.81 -3.78 -12.34
CA PRO A 32 11.26 -2.93 -11.24
C PRO A 32 10.29 -1.79 -10.90
N HIS A 33 9.78 -1.07 -11.91
CA HIS A 33 8.86 0.05 -11.70
C HIS A 33 7.54 -0.36 -11.04
N VAL A 34 7.04 -1.58 -11.29
CA VAL A 34 5.83 -2.09 -10.65
C VAL A 34 6.10 -2.44 -9.19
N ALA A 35 7.21 -3.13 -8.92
CA ALA A 35 7.62 -3.49 -7.57
C ALA A 35 7.87 -2.26 -6.69
N GLU A 36 8.52 -1.24 -7.25
CA GLU A 36 8.77 0.04 -6.58
C GLU A 36 7.47 0.79 -6.29
N ALA A 37 6.56 0.88 -7.27
CA ALA A 37 5.27 1.54 -7.08
C ALA A 37 4.41 0.86 -5.99
N LEU A 38 4.41 -0.48 -5.93
CA LEU A 38 3.73 -1.23 -4.89
C LEU A 38 4.36 -1.04 -3.51
N THR A 39 5.69 -0.98 -3.44
CA THR A 39 6.43 -0.69 -2.19
C THR A 39 6.09 0.70 -1.66
N ALA A 40 6.03 1.71 -2.54
CA ALA A 40 5.62 3.06 -2.19
C ALA A 40 4.16 3.10 -1.71
N PHE A 41 3.26 2.38 -2.40
CA PHE A 41 1.86 2.26 -2.00
C PHE A 41 1.72 1.61 -0.61
N GLU A 42 2.42 0.51 -0.34
CA GLU A 42 2.44 -0.14 0.97
C GLU A 42 2.91 0.81 2.07
N THR A 43 4.02 1.53 1.80
CA THR A 43 4.61 2.49 2.74
C THR A 43 3.59 3.55 3.15
N ALA A 44 2.85 4.12 2.20
CA ALA A 44 1.82 5.12 2.47
C ALA A 44 0.73 4.59 3.44
N PHE A 45 0.28 3.35 3.26
CA PHE A 45 -0.72 2.75 4.17
C PHE A 45 -0.15 2.40 5.55
N ARG A 46 1.12 1.98 5.62
CA ARG A 46 1.81 1.77 6.91
C ARG A 46 1.90 3.07 7.72
N GLU A 47 2.15 4.21 7.08
CA GLU A 47 2.17 5.51 7.76
C GLU A 47 0.78 5.89 8.32
N LEU A 48 -0.29 5.65 7.55
CA LEU A 48 -1.67 5.90 7.99
C LEU A 48 -2.08 5.04 9.20
N THR A 49 -1.57 3.81 9.30
CA THR A 49 -1.90 2.91 10.42
C THR A 49 -1.07 3.20 11.68
N ARG A 50 0.16 3.71 11.54
CA ARG A 50 1.00 4.12 12.68
C ARG A 50 0.40 5.30 13.47
N THR A 51 -0.39 6.13 12.81
CA THR A 51 -1.10 7.28 13.40
C THR A 51 -2.48 6.93 13.96
N GLY A 52 -2.90 5.66 13.91
CA GLY A 52 -4.11 5.19 14.56
C GLY A 52 -4.08 5.36 16.08
N PRO A 53 -5.23 5.29 16.79
CA PRO A 53 -5.27 5.44 18.23
C PRO A 53 -4.27 4.45 18.85
N ARG A 54 -3.32 4.97 19.65
CA ARG A 54 -2.47 4.11 20.50
C ARG A 54 -3.44 3.23 21.29
N PRO A 55 -3.29 1.90 21.32
CA PRO A 55 -4.09 1.06 22.20
C PRO A 55 -3.89 1.61 23.61
N THR A 56 -4.93 2.27 24.12
CA THR A 56 -4.95 2.76 25.50
C THR A 56 -5.09 1.50 26.34
N GLY A 57 -3.96 0.91 26.69
CA GLY A 57 -3.88 -0.07 27.75
C GLY A 57 -4.28 0.61 29.05
N THR A 58 -5.59 0.75 29.25
CA THR A 58 -6.21 1.11 30.52
C THR A 58 -7.45 0.24 30.71
N GLU A 59 -7.22 -1.05 30.90
CA GLU A 59 -7.99 -1.86 31.84
C GLU A 59 -6.91 -2.44 32.76
N GLY A 60 -6.81 -2.13 34.05
CA GLY A 60 -7.87 -1.82 34.99
C GLY A 60 -7.72 -2.78 36.16
N SER A 61 -6.81 -2.44 37.07
CA SER A 61 -6.61 -2.96 38.44
C SER A 61 -5.98 -4.36 38.62
N PRO A 62 -4.89 -4.47 39.41
CA PRO A 62 -4.68 -5.66 40.21
C PRO A 62 -5.75 -5.68 41.31
N LEU A 63 -6.35 -6.84 41.55
CA LEU A 63 -7.16 -7.11 42.74
C LEU A 63 -6.39 -8.14 43.61
N PRO A 64 -6.60 -8.12 44.94
CA PRO A 64 -5.59 -8.33 45.97
C PRO A 64 -4.99 -9.74 46.06
#